data_AF-V4IVC0-F1
#
_entry.id   AF-V4IVC0-F1
#
_cell.length_a   1.000
_cell.length_b   1.000
_cell.length_c   1.000
_cell.angle_alpha   90.00
_cell.angle_beta   90.00
_cell.angle_gamma   90.00
#
_symmetry.space_group_name_H-M   'P 1'
#
loop_
_entity.id
_entity.type
_entity.pdbx_description
1 polymer ?
#
loop_
_entity_poly.entity_id
_entity_poly.type
_entity_poly.pdbx_seq_one_letter_code
_entity_poly.pdbx_strand_id
1 'polypeptide(L)'
;MHSTEAVRHLEYVINATTTDGGRRCAAGYRPVFERVETDGDGAAVSDLASALGAEVRAGSRPSPAEAERAADRVLGVATDGGK
;
A
#
# COMPACT_ATOMS: atom_id res chain seq x y z
N MET A 1 -12.02 -1.93 5.44
CA MET A 1 -11.56 -0.58 5.06
C MET A 1 -11.72 -0.42 3.55
N HIS A 2 -12.07 0.77 3.06
CA HIS A 2 -12.22 1.04 1.61
C HIS A 2 -10.94 1.65 1.01
N SER A 3 -10.70 1.53 -0.30
CA SER A 3 -9.48 2.06 -0.95
C SER A 3 -9.27 3.55 -0.69
N THR A 4 -10.35 4.33 -0.67
CA THR A 4 -10.27 5.78 -0.43
C THR A 4 -9.82 6.10 1.00
N GLU A 5 -10.22 5.31 2.00
CA GLU A 5 -9.71 5.46 3.37
C GLU A 5 -8.26 5.01 3.50
N ALA A 6 -7.87 3.95 2.80
CA ALA A 6 -6.49 3.45 2.77
C ALA A 6 -5.51 4.52 2.28
N VAL A 7 -5.86 5.18 1.18
CA VAL A 7 -5.06 6.26 0.59
C VAL A 7 -4.96 7.43 1.57
N ARG A 8 -6.07 7.85 2.20
CA ARG A 8 -6.07 8.93 3.21
C ARG A 8 -5.23 8.58 4.43
N HIS A 9 -5.26 7.34 4.90
CA HIS A 9 -4.41 6.89 6.00
C HIS A 9 -2.93 7.00 5.63
N LEU A 10 -2.56 6.58 4.42
CA LEU A 10 -1.19 6.69 3.91
C LEU A 10 -0.76 8.15 3.76
N GLU A 11 -1.61 9.02 3.22
CA GLU A 11 -1.36 10.45 3.14
C GLU A 11 -1.11 11.06 4.53
N TYR A 12 -1.87 10.64 5.54
CA TYR A 12 -1.69 11.09 6.93
C TYR A 12 -0.34 10.63 7.51
N VAL A 13 -0.01 9.34 7.39
CA VAL A 13 1.26 8.76 7.87
C VAL A 13 2.45 9.44 7.19
N ILE A 14 2.36 9.67 5.89
CA ILE A 14 3.37 10.36 5.11
C ILE A 14 3.53 11.82 5.55
N ASN A 15 2.43 12.55 5.73
CA ASN A 15 2.46 13.96 6.15
C ASN A 15 3.00 14.11 7.59
N ALA A 16 2.79 13.11 8.44
CA ALA A 16 3.36 13.05 9.80
C ALA A 16 4.87 12.76 9.81
N THR A 17 5.43 12.24 8.73
CA THR A 17 6.82 11.72 8.69
C THR A 17 7.73 12.43 7.67
N THR A 18 7.18 13.15 6.68
CA THR A 18 7.97 13.82 5.63
C THR A 18 7.38 15.16 5.16
N THR A 19 8.24 16.18 5.07
CA THR A 19 7.96 17.46 4.41
C THR A 19 8.01 17.28 2.88
N ASP A 20 6.90 17.63 2.22
CA ASP A 20 6.67 17.79 0.78
C ASP A 20 6.71 16.55 -0.16
N GLY A 21 7.60 15.59 0.06
CA GLY A 21 7.87 14.53 -0.94
C GLY A 21 6.91 13.35 -1.00
N GLY A 22 6.08 13.11 0.02
CA GLY A 22 5.32 11.85 0.10
C GLY A 22 3.88 11.91 -0.42
N ARG A 23 3.28 13.10 -0.56
CA ARG A 23 1.90 13.24 -1.08
C ARG A 23 1.77 12.66 -2.51
N ARG A 24 2.85 12.72 -3.29
CA ARG A 24 2.94 12.15 -4.65
C ARG A 24 3.05 10.62 -4.66
N CYS A 25 3.67 10.02 -3.63
CA CYS A 25 3.74 8.57 -3.48
C CYS A 25 2.36 7.97 -3.17
N ALA A 26 1.60 8.57 -2.26
CA ALA A 26 0.28 8.06 -1.86
C ALA A 26 -0.72 7.99 -3.02
N ALA A 27 -0.77 9.03 -3.86
CA ALA A 27 -1.63 9.04 -5.05
C ALA A 27 -1.24 7.97 -6.08
N GLY A 28 0.04 7.59 -6.14
CA GLY A 28 0.55 6.56 -7.04
C GLY A 28 0.15 5.13 -6.65
N TYR A 29 -0.26 4.89 -5.41
CA TYR A 29 -0.69 3.55 -4.95
C TYR A 29 -2.19 3.30 -5.10
N ARG A 30 -2.97 4.33 -5.48
CA ARG A 30 -4.42 4.21 -5.60
C ARG A 30 -4.86 3.02 -6.48
N PRO A 31 -4.27 2.75 -7.66
CA PRO A 31 -4.65 1.59 -8.47
C PRO A 31 -4.40 0.25 -7.76
N VAL A 32 -3.35 0.18 -6.94
CA VAL A 32 -2.99 -1.02 -6.16
C VAL A 32 -4.03 -1.29 -5.08
N PHE A 33 -4.47 -0.25 -4.37
CA PHE A 33 -5.54 -0.38 -3.37
C PHE A 33 -6.88 -0.75 -3.99
N GLU A 34 -7.26 -0.13 -5.11
CA GLU A 34 -8.49 -0.45 -5.86
C GLU A 34 -8.50 -1.93 -6.31
N ARG A 35 -7.35 -2.46 -6.74
CA ARG A 35 -7.18 -3.88 -7.06
C ARG A 35 -7.35 -4.77 -5.83
N VAL A 36 -6.71 -4.47 -4.70
CA VAL A 36 -6.85 -5.27 -3.47
C VAL A 36 -8.28 -5.24 -2.92
N GLU A 37 -8.97 -4.10 -3.04
CA GLU A 37 -10.38 -4.01 -2.68
C GLU A 37 -11.28 -4.85 -3.60
N THR A 38 -10.92 -4.98 -4.88
CA THR A 38 -11.66 -5.76 -5.88
C THR A 38 -11.41 -7.26 -5.76
N ASP A 39 -10.14 -7.66 -5.61
CA ASP A 39 -9.70 -9.06 -5.66
C ASP A 39 -9.69 -9.73 -4.27
N GLY A 40 -9.70 -8.93 -3.20
CA GLY A 40 -9.62 -9.39 -1.81
C GLY A 40 -10.84 -8.95 -1.00
N ASP A 41 -10.58 -8.49 0.22
CA ASP A 41 -11.60 -7.96 1.13
C ASP A 41 -11.11 -6.69 1.83
N GLY A 42 -11.98 -6.09 2.64
CA GLY A 42 -11.63 -4.88 3.38
C GLY A 42 -10.52 -5.08 4.42
N ALA A 43 -10.11 -6.31 4.75
CA ALA A 43 -8.99 -6.61 5.64
C ALA A 43 -7.68 -6.66 4.84
N ALA A 44 -7.68 -7.24 3.64
CA ALA A 44 -6.56 -7.18 2.71
C ALA A 44 -6.14 -5.73 2.40
N VAL A 45 -7.10 -4.82 2.22
CA VAL A 45 -6.82 -3.39 2.03
C VAL A 45 -6.12 -2.79 3.27
N SER A 46 -6.51 -3.21 4.47
CA SER A 46 -5.91 -2.78 5.75
C SER A 46 -4.50 -3.30 5.97
N ASP A 47 -4.24 -4.55 5.60
CA ASP A 47 -2.92 -5.17 5.70
C ASP A 47 -1.93 -4.52 4.72
N LEU A 48 -2.37 -4.24 3.48
CA LEU A 48 -1.56 -3.52 2.50
C LEU A 48 -1.20 -2.11 2.99
N ALA A 49 -2.18 -1.36 3.51
CA ALA A 49 -1.95 -0.01 4.04
C ALA A 49 -0.98 -0.02 5.23
N SER A 50 -1.08 -1.02 6.09
CA SER A 50 -0.20 -1.20 7.24
C SER A 50 1.23 -1.52 6.82
N ALA A 51 1.41 -2.43 5.85
CA ALA A 51 2.72 -2.79 5.31
C ALA A 51 3.43 -1.59 4.65
N LEU A 52 2.73 -0.87 3.78
CA LEU A 52 3.28 0.34 3.14
C LEU A 52 3.55 1.45 4.15
N GLY A 53 2.66 1.64 5.12
CA GLY A 53 2.85 2.60 6.20
C GLY A 53 4.05 2.29 7.08
N ALA A 54 4.37 1.01 7.31
CA ALA A 54 5.56 0.60 8.07
C ALA A 54 6.86 0.93 7.32
N GLU A 55 6.93 0.62 6.02
CA GLU A 55 8.07 0.98 5.15
C GLU A 55 8.29 2.49 5.13
N VAL A 56 7.23 3.27 4.96
CA VAL A 56 7.29 4.74 4.99
C VAL A 56 7.78 5.25 6.34
N ARG A 57 7.27 4.72 7.46
CA ARG A 57 7.74 5.09 8.81
C ARG A 57 9.20 4.72 9.04
N ALA A 58 9.69 3.65 8.41
CA ALA A 58 11.10 3.26 8.43
C ALA A 58 11.98 4.18 7.56
N GLY A 59 11.39 5.11 6.80
CA GLY A 59 12.09 6.04 5.91
C GLY A 59 12.21 5.56 4.47
N SER A 60 11.71 4.36 4.15
CA SER A 60 11.63 3.84 2.79
C SER A 60 10.55 4.57 1.99
N ARG A 61 10.73 4.68 0.66
CA ARG A 61 9.67 5.12 -0.25
C ARG A 61 9.39 4.03 -1.27
N PRO A 62 8.48 3.10 -0.96
CA PRO A 62 8.19 2.00 -1.87
C PRO A 62 7.72 2.53 -3.23
N SER A 63 8.29 2.04 -4.31
CA SER A 63 7.82 2.30 -5.66
C SER A 63 6.43 1.66 -5.90
N PRO A 64 5.67 2.09 -6.92
CA PRO A 64 4.42 1.43 -7.28
C PRO A 64 4.58 -0.09 -7.49
N ALA A 65 5.70 -0.54 -8.04
CA ALA A 65 6.01 -1.96 -8.22
C ALA A 65 6.24 -2.70 -6.89
N GLU A 66 6.78 -2.04 -5.87
CA GLU A 66 6.90 -2.61 -4.52
C GLU A 66 5.56 -2.68 -3.81
N ALA A 67 4.68 -1.70 -4.05
CA ALA A 67 3.30 -1.74 -3.59
C ALA A 67 2.51 -2.88 -4.23
N GLU A 68 2.66 -3.12 -5.53
CA GLU A 68 2.06 -4.29 -6.22
C GLU A 68 2.54 -5.61 -5.63
N ARG A 69 3.85 -5.77 -5.38
CA ARG A 69 4.36 -6.98 -4.70
C ARG A 69 3.83 -7.14 -3.29
N ALA A 70 3.58 -6.05 -2.56
CA ALA A 70 2.91 -6.10 -1.27
C ALA A 70 1.44 -6.51 -1.40
N ALA A 71 0.73 -6.01 -2.42
CA ALA A 71 -0.64 -6.40 -2.72
C ALA A 71 -0.75 -7.89 -3.06
N ASP A 72 0.13 -8.41 -3.92
CA ASP A 72 0.15 -9.84 -4.27
C ASP A 72 0.34 -10.72 -3.02
N ARG A 73 1.24 -10.33 -2.11
CA ARG A 73 1.45 -11.04 -0.83
C ARG A 73 0.20 -11.05 0.04
N VAL A 74 -0.49 -9.91 0.15
CA VAL A 74 -1.69 -9.77 0.98
C VAL A 74 -2.89 -10.51 0.39
N LEU A 75 -3.03 -10.51 -0.93
CA LEU A 75 -4.05 -11.28 -1.64
C LEU A 75 -3.76 -12.80 -1.65
N GLY A 76 -2.64 -13.24 -1.08
CA GLY A 76 -2.22 -14.64 -1.14
C GLY A 76 -1.89 -15.09 -2.57
N VAL A 77 -1.65 -14.15 -3.49
CA VAL A 77 -1.12 -14.45 -4.83
C VAL A 77 0.33 -14.84 -4.61
N ALA A 78 0.56 -16.15 -4.45
CA ALA A 78 1.88 -16.72 -4.28
C ALA A 78 2.76 -16.32 -5.46
N THR A 79 3.61 -15.32 -5.26
CA THR A 79 4.82 -15.14 -6.06
C THR A 79 5.97 -15.83 -5.34
N ASP A 80 5.85 -17.15 -5.20
CA ASP A 80 7.03 -17.99 -5.00
C ASP A 80 7.04 -19.05 -6.10
N GLY A 81 8.09 -18.99 -6.91
CA GLY A 81 8.30 -19.92 -8.00
C GLY A 81 8.76 -21.28 -7.47
N GLY A 82 8.33 -22.34 -8.17
CA GLY A 82 9.04 -23.62 -8.20
C GLY A 82 8.54 -24.69 -7.22
N LYS A 83 7.67 -25.57 -7.74
CA LYS A 83 8.03 -26.97 -8.02
C LYS A 83 7.08 -27.58 -9.04
#